data_AF-A0AAU8JYW5-F1
#
_entry.id   AF-A0AAU8JYW5-F1
#
_cell.length_a   1.000
_cell.length_b   1.000
_cell.length_c   1.000
_cell.angle_alpha   90.00
_cell.angle_beta   90.00
_cell.angle_gamma   90.00
#
_symmetry.space_group_name_H-M   'P 1'
#
loop_
_entity.id
_entity.type
_entity.pdbx_description
1 polymer ?
#
loop_
_entity_poly.entity_id
_entity_poly.type
_entity_poly.pdbx_seq_one_letter_code
_entity_poly.pdbx_strand_id
1 'polypeptide(L)'
;MKPDQPGEGPSLLYGEVRSGLLQHSVELEHGAAADLLALRHGEPVRTSERPNLRAVSPDLLTGVDCALPTGSHRSVRGVGTAVSRAVLTEGRVLQASVRARITAATGEGRLAWSHYLAHPGTVELTGRAGADDLAEGFLTAPPGPALDLGALADRLLTDIQGRRALDRRAPFRSRRTFLRWTAVRTDLTADGPGGRFTIEDEDHRTLRLVLDRIDPAAVTAFCEDLALHDWLLTTLGRLIERSGLGSRPGADAVLRLTPAVNHLLHLWMPGARVEHALAPLWAGLEARPGFTRQWSAAVQRIRDHLALQAVGLNPRRHHGD
;
A
#
# COMPACT_ATOMS: atom_id res chain seq x y z
N MET A 1 16.80 -29.42 -23.43
CA MET A 1 16.91 -29.30 -21.97
C MET A 1 18.33 -28.83 -21.67
N LYS A 2 18.50 -27.52 -21.49
CA LYS A 2 19.82 -26.89 -21.25
C LYS A 2 20.05 -26.90 -19.74
N PRO A 3 21.23 -27.30 -19.24
CA PRO A 3 21.47 -27.41 -17.81
C PRO A 3 21.47 -26.03 -17.15
N ASP A 4 20.94 -26.04 -15.94
CA ASP A 4 20.89 -24.97 -14.94
C ASP A 4 22.27 -24.28 -14.82
N GLN A 5 22.31 -22.96 -14.99
CA GLN A 5 23.54 -22.20 -14.73
C GLN A 5 23.72 -22.05 -13.22
N PRO A 6 24.88 -22.44 -12.65
CA PRO A 6 25.15 -22.22 -11.24
C PRO A 6 25.45 -20.73 -11.04
N GLY A 7 24.50 -19.96 -10.50
CA GLY A 7 24.72 -18.54 -10.19
C GLY A 7 23.49 -17.68 -9.93
N GLU A 8 22.27 -18.11 -10.26
CA GLU A 8 21.09 -17.31 -9.93
C GLU A 8 20.60 -17.62 -8.51
N GLY A 9 21.06 -16.82 -7.55
CA GLY A 9 20.43 -16.71 -6.25
C GLY A 9 18.94 -16.35 -6.35
N PRO A 10 18.17 -16.44 -5.25
CA PRO A 10 16.74 -16.14 -5.27
C PRO A 10 16.52 -14.71 -5.81
N SER A 11 15.68 -14.57 -6.85
CA SER A 11 15.22 -13.26 -7.33
C SER A 11 13.88 -12.96 -6.66
N LEU A 12 13.96 -12.28 -5.52
CA LEU A 12 12.85 -12.05 -4.60
C LEU A 12 12.80 -10.57 -4.22
N LEU A 13 11.60 -10.00 -4.21
CA LEU A 13 11.37 -8.64 -3.73
C LEU A 13 10.47 -8.70 -2.50
N TYR A 14 10.90 -8.03 -1.44
CA TYR A 14 10.08 -7.75 -0.28
C TYR A 14 9.56 -6.32 -0.36
N GLY A 15 8.38 -6.10 0.18
CA GLY A 15 7.98 -4.77 0.57
C GLY A 15 6.83 -4.72 1.54
N GLU A 16 6.60 -3.51 2.02
CA GLU A 16 5.47 -3.17 2.88
C GLU A 16 4.94 -1.79 2.45
N VAL A 17 3.61 -1.65 2.41
CA VAL A 17 2.93 -0.38 2.17
C VAL A 17 2.02 -0.10 3.36
N ARG A 18 2.18 1.06 3.99
CA ARG A 18 1.32 1.53 5.07
C ARG A 18 0.48 2.69 4.56
N SER A 19 -0.85 2.54 4.62
CA SER A 19 -1.82 3.52 4.09
C SER A 19 -2.61 4.16 5.23
N GLY A 20 -2.87 5.47 5.14
CA GLY A 20 -3.79 6.15 6.02
C GLY A 20 -4.02 7.62 5.68
N LEU A 21 -4.88 8.29 6.45
CA LEU A 21 -5.08 9.73 6.31
C LEU A 21 -3.83 10.52 6.70
N LEU A 22 -3.49 11.50 5.87
CA LEU A 22 -2.69 12.63 6.29
C LEU A 22 -3.37 13.31 7.49
N GLN A 23 -2.61 13.62 8.53
CA GLN A 23 -3.13 14.34 9.70
C GLN A 23 -3.19 15.83 9.37
N HIS A 24 -4.04 16.16 8.40
CA HIS A 24 -4.34 17.52 7.99
C HIS A 24 -5.84 17.68 7.76
N SER A 25 -6.43 18.79 8.23
CA SER A 25 -7.89 18.96 8.23
C SER A 25 -8.47 19.22 6.85
N VAL A 26 -7.67 19.81 5.97
CA VAL A 26 -8.00 20.09 4.58
C VAL A 26 -7.09 19.31 3.64
N GLU A 27 -7.53 19.13 2.41
CA GLU A 27 -6.73 18.53 1.36
C GLU A 27 -5.56 19.45 1.01
N LEU A 28 -4.34 18.91 0.96
CA LEU A 28 -3.19 19.69 0.53
C LEU A 28 -3.23 19.95 -0.97
N GLU A 29 -3.08 21.22 -1.35
CA GLU A 29 -2.87 21.62 -2.73
C GLU A 29 -1.56 21.05 -3.29
N HIS A 30 -1.45 21.01 -4.63
CA HIS A 30 -0.33 20.40 -5.35
C HIS A 30 1.04 20.86 -4.86
N GLY A 31 1.26 22.18 -4.70
CA GLY A 31 2.53 22.74 -4.25
C GLY A 31 2.87 22.32 -2.82
N ALA A 32 1.91 22.43 -1.90
CA ALA A 32 2.09 22.04 -0.50
C ALA A 32 2.32 20.52 -0.34
N ALA A 33 1.67 19.71 -1.17
CA ALA A 33 1.92 18.27 -1.26
C ALA A 33 3.36 17.96 -1.71
N ALA A 34 3.87 18.68 -2.72
CA ALA A 34 5.25 18.54 -3.18
C ALA A 34 6.25 18.97 -2.09
N ASP A 35 6.04 20.11 -1.45
CA ASP A 35 6.92 20.60 -0.38
C ASP A 35 6.93 19.66 0.84
N LEU A 36 5.78 19.10 1.19
CA LEU A 36 5.68 18.11 2.27
C LEU A 36 6.53 16.88 1.96
N LEU A 37 6.54 16.42 0.71
CA LEU A 37 7.26 15.23 0.24
C LEU A 37 8.67 15.52 -0.29
N ALA A 38 9.16 16.75 -0.19
CA ALA A 38 10.56 17.09 -0.42
C ALA A 38 11.43 16.53 0.73
N LEU A 39 11.65 15.21 0.71
CA LEU A 39 12.32 14.47 1.78
C LEU A 39 13.84 14.44 1.61
N ARG A 40 14.33 14.68 0.39
CA ARG A 40 15.75 14.66 0.06
C ARG A 40 16.12 15.91 -0.72
N HIS A 41 17.13 16.63 -0.23
CA HIS A 41 17.59 17.87 -0.85
C HIS A 41 18.11 17.61 -2.26
N GLY A 42 17.69 18.43 -3.22
CA GLY A 42 18.14 18.37 -4.61
C GLY A 42 17.49 17.28 -5.47
N GLU A 43 16.62 16.44 -4.90
CA GLU A 43 15.84 15.46 -5.68
C GLU A 43 14.38 15.89 -5.79
N PRO A 44 13.81 15.91 -7.02
CA PRO A 44 12.46 16.41 -7.23
C PRO A 44 11.40 15.41 -6.75
N VAL A 45 10.32 15.94 -6.19
CA VAL A 45 9.08 15.18 -6.00
C VAL A 45 8.41 14.98 -7.34
N ARG A 46 8.04 13.73 -7.65
CA ARG A 46 7.32 13.42 -8.89
C ARG A 46 5.84 13.67 -8.65
N THR A 47 5.21 14.48 -9.49
CA THR A 47 3.78 14.79 -9.40
C THR A 47 3.03 14.40 -10.66
N SER A 48 1.75 14.09 -10.52
CA SER A 48 0.85 13.68 -11.60
C SER A 48 -0.55 14.17 -11.26
N GLU A 49 -1.23 14.83 -12.20
CA GLU A 49 -2.60 15.33 -11.98
C GLU A 49 -3.69 14.35 -12.39
N ARG A 50 -3.37 13.44 -13.33
CA ARG A 50 -4.31 12.43 -13.83
C ARG A 50 -3.85 11.01 -13.46
N PRO A 51 -4.79 10.07 -13.23
CA PRO A 51 -6.25 10.25 -13.13
C PRO A 51 -6.71 11.10 -11.92
N ASN A 52 -5.89 11.13 -10.86
CA ASN A 52 -6.06 11.92 -9.64
C ASN A 52 -4.75 12.66 -9.32
N LEU A 53 -4.77 13.68 -8.46
CA LEU A 53 -3.54 14.30 -7.97
C LEU A 53 -2.73 13.27 -7.18
N ARG A 54 -1.46 13.10 -7.54
CA ARG A 54 -0.52 12.21 -6.85
C ARG A 54 0.86 12.85 -6.77
N ALA A 55 1.44 12.88 -5.59
CA ALA A 55 2.83 13.27 -5.34
C ALA A 55 3.61 12.08 -4.78
N VAL A 56 4.84 11.88 -5.25
CA VAL A 56 5.72 10.78 -4.85
C VAL A 56 7.08 11.36 -4.48
N SER A 57 7.52 11.11 -3.25
CA SER A 57 8.83 11.55 -2.79
C SER A 57 9.96 10.88 -3.59
N PRO A 58 11.16 11.46 -3.58
CA PRO A 58 12.35 10.72 -3.97
C PRO A 58 12.55 9.46 -3.13
N ASP A 59 13.29 8.50 -3.67
CA ASP A 59 13.68 7.27 -2.96
C ASP A 59 14.69 7.61 -1.86
N LEU A 60 14.45 7.09 -0.66
CA LEU A 60 15.33 7.18 0.50
C LEU A 60 15.98 5.81 0.74
N LEU A 61 17.26 5.81 1.08
CA LEU A 61 18.00 4.58 1.33
C LEU A 61 18.25 4.40 2.82
N THR A 62 17.97 3.21 3.33
CA THR A 62 18.32 2.81 4.70
C THR A 62 19.20 1.57 4.65
N GLY A 63 20.39 1.65 5.24
CA GLY A 63 21.25 0.48 5.42
C GLY A 63 20.63 -0.50 6.40
N VAL A 64 20.66 -1.78 6.06
CA VAL A 64 20.15 -2.87 6.91
C VAL A 64 21.23 -3.93 7.09
N ASP A 65 21.31 -4.47 8.30
CA ASP A 65 22.16 -5.59 8.67
C ASP A 65 21.46 -6.36 9.80
N CYS A 66 20.68 -7.36 9.44
CA CYS A 66 19.75 -8.04 10.34
C CYS A 66 19.47 -9.48 9.90
N ALA A 67 18.81 -10.25 10.75
CA ALA A 67 18.28 -11.55 10.35
C ALA A 67 17.20 -11.39 9.28
N LEU A 68 17.09 -12.36 8.36
CA LEU A 68 15.96 -12.45 7.43
C LEU A 68 15.00 -13.54 7.90
N PRO A 69 13.68 -13.28 7.87
CA PRO A 69 12.70 -14.29 8.25
C PRO A 69 12.62 -15.39 7.19
N THR A 70 12.48 -16.64 7.64
CA THR A 70 12.30 -17.83 6.80
C THR A 70 11.15 -18.67 7.36
N GLY A 71 10.36 -19.33 6.50
CA GLY A 71 9.27 -20.21 6.92
C GLY A 71 9.78 -21.45 7.65
N SER A 72 10.98 -21.91 7.28
CA SER A 72 11.72 -23.01 7.93
C SER A 72 12.37 -22.61 9.26
N HIS A 73 12.28 -21.35 9.68
CA HIS A 73 12.93 -20.78 10.86
C HIS A 73 14.46 -20.93 10.89
N ARG A 74 15.08 -21.14 9.72
CA ARG A 74 16.54 -21.13 9.59
C ARG A 74 17.09 -19.73 9.80
N SER A 75 18.18 -19.65 10.57
CA SER A 75 18.90 -18.39 10.76
C SER A 75 19.69 -18.04 9.51
N VAL A 76 19.27 -16.98 8.85
CA VAL A 76 19.97 -16.36 7.72
C VAL A 76 20.09 -14.87 7.96
N ARG A 77 21.12 -14.25 7.41
CA ARG A 77 21.41 -12.83 7.61
C ARG A 77 21.33 -12.10 6.28
N GLY A 78 20.84 -10.86 6.31
CA GLY A 78 20.78 -9.96 5.16
C GLY A 78 21.56 -8.69 5.45
N VAL A 79 22.42 -8.28 4.52
CA VAL A 79 23.14 -7.01 4.60
C VAL A 79 22.95 -6.24 3.30
N GLY A 80 22.58 -4.97 3.39
CA GLY A 80 22.41 -4.14 2.20
C GLY A 80 21.62 -2.88 2.46
N THR A 81 20.78 -2.49 1.51
CA THR A 81 19.94 -1.31 1.62
C THR A 81 18.47 -1.59 1.28
N ALA A 82 17.56 -1.01 2.05
CA ALA A 82 16.14 -0.92 1.72
C ALA A 82 15.85 0.46 1.13
N VAL A 83 14.90 0.51 0.20
CA VAL A 83 14.41 1.74 -0.43
C VAL A 83 13.05 2.08 0.17
N SER A 84 12.88 3.29 0.67
CA SER A 84 11.59 3.81 1.11
C SER A 84 11.17 5.04 0.31
N ARG A 85 9.87 5.21 0.12
CA ARG A 85 9.28 6.43 -0.46
C ARG A 85 7.91 6.69 0.13
N ALA A 86 7.48 7.94 0.06
CA ALA A 86 6.13 8.35 0.44
C ALA A 86 5.32 8.73 -0.80
N VAL A 87 4.04 8.43 -0.74
CA VAL A 87 3.06 8.77 -1.77
C VAL A 87 1.92 9.52 -1.12
N LEU A 88 1.54 10.66 -1.68
CA LEU A 88 0.37 11.43 -1.27
C LEU A 88 -0.63 11.48 -2.42
N THR A 89 -1.82 10.95 -2.21
CA THR A 89 -2.92 10.94 -3.18
C THR A 89 -3.96 11.97 -2.77
N GLU A 90 -4.31 12.88 -3.68
CA GLU A 90 -5.29 13.97 -3.54
C GLU A 90 -5.11 14.77 -2.25
N GLY A 91 -3.86 15.05 -1.88
CA GLY A 91 -3.54 15.83 -0.69
C GLY A 91 -3.99 15.21 0.64
N ARG A 92 -4.37 13.93 0.64
CA ARG A 92 -5.20 13.34 1.69
C ARG A 92 -4.78 11.98 2.18
N VAL A 93 -4.51 11.04 1.27
CA VAL A 93 -4.09 9.69 1.64
C VAL A 93 -2.57 9.62 1.55
N LEU A 94 -1.93 9.45 2.70
CA LEU A 94 -0.50 9.29 2.80
C LEU A 94 -0.18 7.79 2.87
N GLN A 95 0.70 7.35 2.00
CA GLN A 95 1.27 6.01 2.02
C GLN A 95 2.78 6.10 2.22
N ALA A 96 3.34 5.18 3.01
CA ALA A 96 4.77 4.92 3.03
C ALA A 96 5.00 3.51 2.49
N SER A 97 5.88 3.42 1.51
CA SER A 97 6.26 2.17 0.85
C SER A 97 7.72 1.91 1.12
N VAL A 98 8.05 0.68 1.49
CA VAL A 98 9.42 0.23 1.67
C VAL A 98 9.60 -1.06 0.90
N ARG A 99 10.75 -1.20 0.22
CA ARG A 99 11.10 -2.40 -0.54
C ARG A 99 12.57 -2.78 -0.37
N ALA A 100 12.85 -4.05 -0.51
CA ALA A 100 14.21 -4.59 -0.57
C ALA A 100 14.23 -5.80 -1.51
N ARG A 101 15.15 -5.81 -2.48
CA ARG A 101 15.44 -6.97 -3.32
C ARG A 101 16.40 -7.87 -2.57
N ILE A 102 16.02 -9.13 -2.37
CA ILE A 102 16.90 -10.13 -1.77
C ILE A 102 17.66 -10.82 -2.89
N THR A 103 18.98 -10.91 -2.76
CA THR A 103 19.86 -11.64 -3.69
C THR A 103 20.83 -12.50 -2.91
N ALA A 104 21.43 -13.52 -3.54
CA ALA A 104 22.55 -14.22 -2.92
C ALA A 104 23.74 -13.24 -2.73
N ALA A 105 24.46 -13.39 -1.61
CA ALA A 105 25.71 -12.64 -1.41
C ALA A 105 26.76 -13.04 -2.45
N THR A 106 27.56 -12.06 -2.89
CA THR A 106 28.63 -12.30 -3.86
C THR A 106 29.92 -12.83 -3.23
N GLY A 107 30.04 -12.78 -1.90
CA GLY A 107 31.21 -13.24 -1.15
C GLY A 107 30.84 -14.03 0.10
N GLU A 108 31.85 -14.64 0.74
CA GLU A 108 31.69 -15.51 1.91
C GLU A 108 31.37 -14.74 3.21
N GLY A 109 31.50 -13.42 3.20
CA GLY A 109 31.29 -12.58 4.38
C GLY A 109 30.81 -11.16 4.05
N ARG A 110 30.56 -10.38 5.09
CA ARG A 110 30.13 -8.98 4.98
C ARG A 110 31.20 -8.14 4.27
N LEU A 111 30.77 -7.37 3.29
CA LEU A 111 31.61 -6.43 2.55
C LEU A 111 31.57 -5.02 3.16
N ALA A 112 32.42 -4.13 2.66
CA ALA A 112 32.41 -2.72 3.08
C ALA A 112 31.10 -2.03 2.67
N TRP A 113 30.66 -1.02 3.42
CA TRP A 113 29.43 -0.29 3.10
C TRP A 113 29.40 0.34 1.70
N SER A 114 30.55 0.71 1.13
CA SER A 114 30.65 1.19 -0.25
C SER A 114 30.08 0.21 -1.28
N HIS A 115 30.24 -1.09 -1.04
CA HIS A 115 29.67 -2.15 -1.88
C HIS A 115 28.15 -2.11 -1.87
N TYR A 116 27.53 -2.08 -0.68
CA TYR A 116 26.07 -2.08 -0.55
C TYR A 116 25.44 -0.76 -1.03
N LEU A 117 26.13 0.37 -0.84
CA LEU A 117 25.67 1.67 -1.33
C LEU A 117 25.72 1.77 -2.86
N ALA A 118 26.60 1.00 -3.52
CA ALA A 118 26.63 0.90 -4.98
C ALA A 118 25.46 0.07 -5.55
N HIS A 119 24.75 -0.69 -4.72
CA HIS A 119 23.62 -1.55 -5.09
C HIS A 119 22.34 -1.15 -4.33
N PRO A 120 21.79 0.04 -4.58
CA PRO A 120 20.67 0.58 -3.82
C PRO A 120 19.41 -0.30 -3.92
N GLY A 121 18.79 -0.56 -2.78
CA GLY A 121 17.60 -1.38 -2.67
C GLY A 121 17.84 -2.89 -2.73
N THR A 122 19.10 -3.33 -2.68
CA THR A 122 19.48 -4.75 -2.64
C THR A 122 19.98 -5.12 -1.26
N VAL A 123 19.55 -6.29 -0.77
CA VAL A 123 19.98 -6.93 0.46
C VAL A 123 20.55 -8.30 0.11
N GLU A 124 21.82 -8.49 0.40
CA GLU A 124 22.54 -9.72 0.13
C GLU A 124 22.36 -10.72 1.27
N LEU A 125 21.88 -11.90 0.91
CA LEU A 125 21.66 -13.05 1.78
C LEU A 125 22.98 -13.77 2.05
N THR A 126 23.37 -13.81 3.32
CA THR A 126 24.40 -14.71 3.84
C THR A 126 23.73 -15.93 4.48
N GLY A 127 23.93 -17.10 3.88
CA GLY A 127 23.31 -18.36 4.27
C GLY A 127 22.55 -19.03 3.12
N ARG A 128 21.87 -20.15 3.40
CA ARG A 128 21.10 -20.90 2.40
C ARG A 128 19.62 -20.90 2.73
N ALA A 129 18.83 -20.21 1.92
CA ALA A 129 17.37 -20.26 1.93
C ALA A 129 16.82 -20.12 0.50
N GLY A 130 15.75 -20.83 0.19
CA GLY A 130 15.06 -20.74 -1.09
C GLY A 130 14.15 -19.51 -1.16
N ALA A 131 13.81 -19.06 -2.36
CA ALA A 131 12.95 -17.88 -2.56
C ALA A 131 11.57 -18.04 -1.90
N ASP A 132 10.98 -19.23 -1.98
CA ASP A 132 9.67 -19.51 -1.37
C ASP A 132 9.72 -19.53 0.15
N ASP A 133 10.75 -20.15 0.72
CA ASP A 133 10.98 -20.20 2.17
C ASP A 133 11.17 -18.79 2.76
N LEU A 134 11.92 -17.96 2.05
CA LEU A 134 12.11 -16.54 2.36
C LEU A 134 10.80 -15.75 2.24
N ALA A 135 10.06 -15.94 1.14
CA ALA A 135 8.80 -15.24 0.91
C ALA A 135 7.74 -15.58 1.95
N GLU A 136 7.56 -16.87 2.27
CA GLU A 136 6.64 -17.34 3.31
C GLU A 136 7.04 -16.80 4.68
N GLY A 137 8.32 -16.90 5.03
CA GLY A 137 8.86 -16.36 6.26
C GLY A 137 8.58 -14.87 6.42
N PHE A 138 8.81 -14.06 5.39
CA PHE A 138 8.55 -12.64 5.45
C PHE A 138 7.06 -12.31 5.63
N LEU A 139 6.18 -12.98 4.89
CA LEU A 139 4.73 -12.73 4.97
C LEU A 139 4.14 -13.11 6.34
N THR A 140 4.67 -14.15 6.98
CA THR A 140 4.11 -14.72 8.22
C THR A 140 4.83 -14.27 9.49
N ALA A 141 6.04 -13.71 9.37
CA ALA A 141 6.85 -13.34 10.53
C ALA A 141 6.17 -12.27 11.39
N PRO A 142 6.11 -12.46 12.73
CA PRO A 142 5.70 -11.40 13.63
C PRO A 142 6.74 -10.26 13.62
N PRO A 143 6.36 -9.04 14.07
CA PRO A 143 7.32 -7.98 14.34
C PRO A 143 8.42 -8.47 15.30
N GLY A 144 9.68 -8.11 15.04
CA GLY A 144 10.79 -8.66 15.81
C GLY A 144 12.17 -8.18 15.33
N PRO A 145 13.25 -8.83 15.79
CA PRO A 145 14.63 -8.41 15.51
C PRO A 145 15.11 -8.73 14.08
N ALA A 146 14.26 -9.33 13.25
CA ALA A 146 14.54 -9.57 11.84
C ALA A 146 14.30 -8.30 11.00
N LEU A 147 14.51 -8.40 9.69
CA LEU A 147 14.23 -7.30 8.76
C LEU A 147 12.78 -6.82 8.87
N ASP A 148 12.60 -5.66 9.49
CA ASP A 148 11.30 -5.02 9.69
C ASP A 148 11.15 -3.82 8.75
N LEU A 149 10.63 -4.08 7.55
CA LEU A 149 10.31 -3.02 6.58
C LEU A 149 9.17 -2.12 7.07
N GLY A 150 8.33 -2.64 7.96
CA GLY A 150 7.22 -1.91 8.55
C GLY A 150 7.68 -0.82 9.52
N ALA A 151 8.69 -1.11 10.33
CA ALA A 151 9.33 -0.10 11.18
C ALA A 151 9.94 1.05 10.36
N LEU A 152 10.52 0.75 9.19
CA LEU A 152 11.02 1.78 8.27
C LEU A 152 9.88 2.61 7.67
N ALA A 153 8.77 1.98 7.29
CA ALA A 153 7.58 2.66 6.78
C ALA A 153 6.95 3.56 7.85
N ASP A 154 6.83 3.07 9.09
CA ASP A 154 6.29 3.82 10.22
C ASP A 154 7.13 5.01 10.60
N ARG A 155 8.46 4.85 10.60
CA ARG A 155 9.38 5.96 10.82
C ARG A 155 9.17 7.04 9.79
N LEU A 156 9.11 6.67 8.50
CA LEU A 156 8.84 7.61 7.42
C LEU A 156 7.50 8.33 7.59
N LEU A 157 6.43 7.60 7.92
CA LEU A 157 5.12 8.22 8.21
C LEU A 157 5.20 9.16 9.42
N THR A 158 5.90 8.77 10.47
CA THR A 158 6.05 9.58 11.69
C THR A 158 6.79 10.88 11.41
N ASP A 159 7.87 10.80 10.63
CA ASP A 159 8.66 11.96 10.24
C ASP A 159 7.84 12.95 9.40
N ILE A 160 7.07 12.44 8.43
CA ILE A 160 6.19 13.28 7.58
C ILE A 160 5.06 13.91 8.41
N GLN A 161 4.35 13.10 9.21
CA GLN A 161 3.22 13.54 10.04
C GLN A 161 3.66 14.50 11.17
N GLY A 162 4.95 14.47 11.53
CA GLY A 162 5.56 15.37 12.50
C GLY A 162 5.88 16.77 11.95
N ARG A 163 5.91 16.96 10.63
CA ARG A 163 6.28 18.23 9.99
C ARG A 163 5.32 19.35 10.39
N ARG A 164 5.87 20.56 10.59
CA ARG A 164 5.11 21.74 11.05
C ARG A 164 4.08 22.25 10.05
N ALA A 165 4.17 21.85 8.78
CA ALA A 165 3.21 22.21 7.75
C ALA A 165 1.83 21.55 7.96
N LEU A 166 1.73 20.55 8.84
CA LEU A 166 0.49 19.84 9.12
C LEU A 166 -0.14 20.31 10.43
N ASP A 167 -1.46 20.48 10.44
CA ASP A 167 -2.24 20.87 11.62
C ASP A 167 -2.50 19.71 12.61
N ARG A 168 -2.11 18.48 12.23
CA ARG A 168 -2.24 17.24 12.99
C ARG A 168 -3.69 16.86 13.30
N ARG A 169 -4.63 17.24 12.43
CA ARG A 169 -6.06 16.96 12.59
C ARG A 169 -6.62 16.31 11.34
N ALA A 170 -6.77 14.99 11.33
CA ALA A 170 -7.48 14.32 10.23
C ALA A 170 -8.96 14.76 10.15
N PRO A 171 -9.55 14.86 8.94
CA PRO A 171 -10.95 15.29 8.75
C PRO A 171 -11.96 14.32 9.37
N PHE A 172 -11.55 13.08 9.59
CA PHE A 172 -12.30 12.08 10.35
C PHE A 172 -11.36 10.99 10.87
N ARG A 173 -11.87 10.17 11.78
CA ARG A 173 -11.10 9.03 12.32
C ARG A 173 -11.11 7.86 11.34
N SER A 174 -9.93 7.45 10.90
CA SER A 174 -9.66 6.20 10.18
C SER A 174 -8.50 5.47 10.87
N ARG A 175 -8.40 4.14 10.74
CA ARG A 175 -7.15 3.46 11.08
C ARG A 175 -6.24 3.42 9.86
N ARG A 176 -4.97 3.15 10.13
CA ARG A 176 -4.01 2.79 9.09
C ARG A 176 -4.17 1.32 8.75
N THR A 177 -3.85 0.97 7.53
CA THR A 177 -3.75 -0.42 7.09
C THR A 177 -2.34 -0.65 6.59
N PHE A 178 -1.87 -1.89 6.67
CA PHE A 178 -0.55 -2.27 6.21
C PHE A 178 -0.65 -3.52 5.33
N LEU A 179 -0.06 -3.41 4.14
CA LEU A 179 0.06 -4.46 3.15
C LEU A 179 1.51 -4.93 3.13
N ARG A 180 1.78 -6.13 3.63
CA ARG A 180 3.06 -6.80 3.45
C ARG A 180 3.03 -7.63 2.19
N TRP A 181 4.06 -7.54 1.36
CA TRP A 181 4.05 -8.20 0.07
C TRP A 181 5.39 -8.79 -0.35
N THR A 182 5.32 -9.83 -1.18
CA THR A 182 6.48 -10.44 -1.84
C THR A 182 6.23 -10.59 -3.33
N ALA A 183 7.30 -10.51 -4.11
CA ALA A 183 7.28 -10.92 -5.51
C ALA A 183 8.41 -11.92 -5.76
N VAL A 184 8.04 -13.13 -6.15
CA VAL A 184 8.94 -14.22 -6.47
C VAL A 184 9.04 -14.34 -7.99
N ARG A 185 10.26 -14.38 -8.52
CA ARG A 185 10.48 -14.70 -9.93
C ARG A 185 10.38 -16.20 -10.12
N THR A 186 9.53 -16.65 -11.03
CA THR A 186 9.47 -18.05 -11.48
C THR A 186 9.37 -18.10 -12.99
N ASP A 187 9.81 -19.21 -13.58
CA ASP A 187 9.42 -19.55 -14.93
C ASP A 187 7.92 -19.86 -14.91
N LEU A 188 7.10 -18.93 -15.43
CA LEU A 188 5.64 -19.03 -15.36
C LEU A 188 5.17 -20.29 -16.12
N THR A 189 4.28 -21.06 -15.48
CA THR A 189 3.53 -22.15 -16.13
C THR A 189 2.42 -21.56 -17.02
N ALA A 190 1.63 -22.42 -17.67
CA ALA A 190 0.52 -22.01 -18.56
C ALA A 190 -0.51 -21.06 -17.90
N ASP A 191 -0.57 -21.00 -16.55
CA ASP A 191 -1.51 -20.17 -15.80
C ASP A 191 -1.12 -18.68 -15.69
N GLY A 192 0.07 -18.30 -16.19
CA GLY A 192 0.50 -16.89 -16.23
C GLY A 192 0.85 -16.29 -14.85
N PRO A 193 1.02 -14.95 -14.75
CA PRO A 193 1.38 -14.29 -13.50
C PRO A 193 0.24 -14.39 -12.47
N GLY A 194 0.60 -14.67 -11.23
CA GLY A 194 -0.35 -14.97 -10.15
C GLY A 194 -0.19 -14.05 -8.95
N GLY A 195 -1.30 -13.78 -8.26
CA GLY A 195 -1.34 -13.03 -7.01
C GLY A 195 -2.28 -13.66 -6.00
N ARG A 196 -1.84 -13.81 -4.76
CA ARG A 196 -2.70 -14.18 -3.63
C ARG A 196 -2.73 -13.04 -2.64
N PHE A 197 -3.87 -12.37 -2.56
CA PHE A 197 -4.17 -11.33 -1.58
C PHE A 197 -4.98 -11.93 -0.43
N THR A 198 -4.51 -11.72 0.80
CA THR A 198 -5.14 -12.23 2.02
C THR A 198 -5.36 -11.07 2.99
N ILE A 199 -6.55 -11.02 3.60
CA ILE A 199 -6.84 -10.14 4.74
C ILE A 199 -6.59 -10.99 5.99
N GLU A 200 -5.51 -10.69 6.72
CA GLU A 200 -5.13 -11.45 7.91
C GLU A 200 -5.94 -11.01 9.13
N ASP A 201 -6.08 -9.69 9.31
CA ASP A 201 -6.86 -9.09 10.38
C ASP A 201 -7.49 -7.75 9.95
N GLU A 202 -7.95 -6.96 10.92
CA GLU A 202 -8.62 -5.68 10.67
C GLU A 202 -7.76 -4.69 9.87
N ASP A 203 -6.45 -4.66 10.10
CA ASP A 203 -5.53 -3.66 9.57
C ASP A 203 -4.34 -4.28 8.79
N HIS A 204 -4.09 -5.59 8.90
CA HIS A 204 -3.01 -6.35 8.23
C HIS A 204 -3.49 -7.12 7.01
N ARG A 205 -2.74 -7.01 5.92
CA ARG A 205 -2.97 -7.71 4.65
C ARG A 205 -1.65 -8.27 4.13
N THR A 206 -1.71 -9.44 3.51
CA THR A 206 -0.56 -10.03 2.82
C THR A 206 -0.82 -10.17 1.33
N LEU A 207 0.23 -10.04 0.53
CA LEU A 207 0.19 -10.29 -0.91
C LEU A 207 1.42 -11.09 -1.35
N ARG A 208 1.19 -12.27 -1.92
CA ARG A 208 2.24 -13.03 -2.61
C ARG A 208 2.05 -12.92 -4.12
N LEU A 209 3.04 -12.38 -4.80
CA LEU A 209 3.11 -12.27 -6.26
C LEU A 209 4.08 -13.28 -6.84
N VAL A 210 3.70 -13.85 -7.97
CA VAL A 210 4.50 -14.79 -8.75
C VAL A 210 4.56 -14.25 -10.18
N LEU A 211 5.76 -13.88 -10.62
CA LEU A 211 6.00 -13.13 -11.86
C LEU A 211 7.12 -13.77 -12.69
N ASP A 212 7.09 -13.59 -14.00
CA ASP A 212 8.19 -13.94 -14.92
C ASP A 212 9.36 -12.96 -14.80
N ARG A 213 9.04 -11.68 -14.60
CA ARG A 213 10.01 -10.59 -14.47
C ARG A 213 9.62 -9.67 -13.33
N ILE A 214 10.62 -9.22 -12.57
CA ILE A 214 10.43 -8.30 -11.46
C ILE A 214 11.07 -6.96 -11.80
N ASP A 215 10.24 -6.00 -12.20
CA ASP A 215 10.58 -4.58 -12.10
C ASP A 215 10.17 -4.08 -10.69
N PRO A 216 11.13 -3.73 -9.82
CA PRO A 216 10.82 -3.26 -8.47
C PRO A 216 9.96 -2.01 -8.43
N ALA A 217 10.13 -1.09 -9.39
CA ALA A 217 9.37 0.15 -9.39
C ALA A 217 7.92 -0.11 -9.78
N ALA A 218 7.70 -0.94 -10.81
CA ALA A 218 6.38 -1.38 -11.27
C ALA A 218 5.61 -2.12 -10.17
N VAL A 219 6.24 -3.13 -9.56
CA VAL A 219 5.63 -3.96 -8.51
C VAL A 219 5.30 -3.11 -7.28
N THR A 220 6.19 -2.19 -6.89
CA THR A 220 5.90 -1.30 -5.75
C THR A 220 4.74 -0.36 -6.04
N ALA A 221 4.68 0.22 -7.24
CA ALA A 221 3.56 1.07 -7.65
C ALA A 221 2.23 0.29 -7.71
N PHE A 222 2.26 -0.97 -8.16
CA PHE A 222 1.12 -1.86 -8.11
C PHE A 222 0.64 -2.12 -6.68
N CYS A 223 1.55 -2.44 -5.76
CA CYS A 223 1.22 -2.67 -4.36
C CYS A 223 0.71 -1.39 -3.66
N GLU A 224 1.22 -0.22 -4.03
CA GLU A 224 0.70 1.08 -3.58
C GLU A 224 -0.75 1.29 -3.99
N ASP A 225 -1.07 1.02 -5.26
CA ASP A 225 -2.43 1.16 -5.79
C ASP A 225 -3.39 0.16 -5.12
N LEU A 226 -2.96 -1.10 -4.96
CA LEU A 226 -3.73 -2.11 -4.25
C LEU A 226 -4.01 -1.69 -2.79
N ALA A 227 -2.98 -1.29 -2.06
CA ALA A 227 -3.09 -0.88 -0.66
C ALA A 227 -3.94 0.39 -0.48
N LEU A 228 -3.98 1.30 -1.46
CA LEU A 228 -4.85 2.46 -1.45
C LEU A 228 -6.32 2.04 -1.55
N HIS A 229 -6.67 1.22 -2.53
CA HIS A 229 -8.05 0.82 -2.78
C HIS A 229 -8.62 -0.07 -1.66
N ASP A 230 -7.81 -0.99 -1.14
CA ASP A 230 -8.15 -1.79 0.03
C ASP A 230 -8.37 -0.91 1.29
N TRP A 231 -7.52 0.11 1.50
CA TRP A 231 -7.72 1.08 2.58
C TRP A 231 -9.01 1.90 2.41
N LEU A 232 -9.33 2.33 1.17
CA LEU A 232 -10.57 3.06 0.86
C LEU A 232 -11.81 2.22 1.17
N LEU A 233 -11.82 0.95 0.77
CA LEU A 233 -12.90 0.00 1.07
C LEU A 233 -13.06 -0.20 2.58
N THR A 234 -11.96 -0.50 3.28
CA THR A 234 -11.94 -0.69 4.73
C THR A 234 -12.50 0.55 5.44
N THR A 235 -12.05 1.73 5.04
CA THR A 235 -12.42 3.00 5.67
C THR A 235 -13.88 3.37 5.40
N LEU A 236 -14.34 3.22 4.15
CA LEU A 236 -15.73 3.48 3.79
C LEU A 236 -16.68 2.53 4.53
N GLY A 237 -16.34 1.23 4.60
CA GLY A 237 -17.12 0.25 5.35
C GLY A 237 -17.30 0.64 6.82
N ARG A 238 -16.20 1.04 7.49
CA ARG A 238 -16.25 1.49 8.89
C ARG A 238 -17.05 2.79 9.07
N LEU A 239 -17.02 3.71 8.12
CA LEU A 239 -17.86 4.91 8.16
C LEU A 239 -19.35 4.58 8.04
N ILE A 240 -19.71 3.67 7.12
CA ILE A 240 -21.08 3.19 6.95
C ILE A 240 -21.57 2.52 8.23
N GLU A 241 -20.80 1.61 8.80
CA GLU A 241 -21.14 0.93 10.04
C GLU A 241 -21.37 1.93 11.20
N ARG A 242 -20.41 2.85 11.42
CA ARG A 242 -20.48 3.84 12.49
C ARG A 242 -21.59 4.87 12.33
N SER A 243 -22.02 5.14 11.09
CA SER A 243 -23.14 6.05 10.81
C SER A 243 -24.48 5.49 11.30
N GLY A 244 -24.60 4.16 11.44
CA GLY A 244 -25.86 3.48 11.74
C GLY A 244 -26.83 3.49 10.56
N LEU A 245 -26.32 3.58 9.32
CA LEU A 245 -27.11 3.62 8.10
C LEU A 245 -28.04 2.41 7.97
N GLY A 246 -29.34 2.65 8.06
CA GLY A 246 -30.41 1.63 8.02
C GLY A 246 -30.86 1.12 9.39
N SER A 247 -30.16 1.45 10.48
CA SER A 247 -30.53 1.08 11.85
C SER A 247 -31.05 2.25 12.69
N ARG A 248 -30.67 3.49 12.33
CA ARG A 248 -31.14 4.71 12.99
C ARG A 248 -31.99 5.54 12.00
N PRO A 249 -33.22 5.94 12.37
CA PRO A 249 -33.99 6.85 11.54
C PRO A 249 -33.39 8.28 11.57
N GLY A 250 -33.49 8.98 10.44
CA GLY A 250 -33.28 10.43 10.36
C GLY A 250 -32.01 10.90 9.65
N ALA A 251 -31.94 12.23 9.46
CA ALA A 251 -30.87 12.93 8.74
C ALA A 251 -29.48 12.80 9.41
N ASP A 252 -29.42 12.48 10.70
CA ASP A 252 -28.17 12.36 11.46
C ASP A 252 -27.26 11.22 10.96
N ALA A 253 -27.83 10.11 10.50
CA ALA A 253 -27.06 9.00 9.93
C ALA A 253 -26.37 9.43 8.62
N VAL A 254 -27.06 10.25 7.83
CA VAL A 254 -26.55 10.82 6.58
C VAL A 254 -25.46 11.85 6.83
N LEU A 255 -25.65 12.78 7.77
CA LEU A 255 -24.64 13.80 8.11
C LEU A 255 -23.34 13.16 8.61
N ARG A 256 -23.40 12.00 9.26
CA ARG A 256 -22.21 11.24 9.68
C ARG A 256 -21.40 10.66 8.51
N LEU A 257 -21.99 10.59 7.30
CA LEU A 257 -21.33 10.11 6.08
C LEU A 257 -20.76 11.25 5.21
N THR A 258 -20.98 12.51 5.57
CA THR A 258 -20.36 13.66 4.89
C THR A 258 -18.86 13.49 4.66
N PRO A 259 -18.05 12.94 5.60
CA PRO A 259 -16.62 12.76 5.34
C PRO A 259 -16.29 11.73 4.25
N ALA A 260 -17.16 10.73 4.03
CA ALA A 260 -17.00 9.79 2.94
C ALA A 260 -17.22 10.49 1.60
N VAL A 261 -18.30 11.26 1.47
CA VAL A 261 -18.65 11.98 0.24
C VAL A 261 -17.60 13.03 -0.11
N ASN A 262 -17.29 13.90 0.85
CA ASN A 262 -16.41 15.03 0.60
C ASN A 262 -14.99 14.60 0.29
N HIS A 263 -14.55 13.46 0.84
CA HIS A 263 -13.14 13.16 0.82
C HIS A 263 -12.77 11.75 0.33
N LEU A 264 -13.57 10.71 0.50
CA LEU A 264 -13.21 9.36 0.04
C LEU A 264 -13.63 9.10 -1.41
N LEU A 265 -14.83 9.53 -1.77
CA LEU A 265 -15.48 8.99 -2.97
C LEU A 265 -14.73 9.31 -4.27
N HIS A 266 -14.12 10.49 -4.34
CA HIS A 266 -13.38 10.95 -5.52
C HIS A 266 -12.01 10.26 -5.67
N LEU A 267 -11.52 9.56 -4.65
CA LEU A 267 -10.22 8.88 -4.66
C LEU A 267 -10.23 7.55 -5.43
N TRP A 268 -11.41 7.01 -5.70
CA TRP A 268 -11.58 5.68 -6.27
C TRP A 268 -11.24 5.64 -7.76
N MET A 269 -10.04 5.19 -8.10
CA MET A 269 -9.53 5.07 -9.47
C MET A 269 -8.78 3.72 -9.63
N PRO A 270 -9.46 2.57 -9.44
CA PRO A 270 -8.82 1.25 -9.37
C PRO A 270 -8.08 0.92 -10.66
N GLY A 271 -6.80 0.53 -10.54
CA GLY A 271 -6.01 0.05 -11.67
C GLY A 271 -5.55 1.13 -12.64
N ALA A 272 -5.97 2.39 -12.44
CA ALA A 272 -5.70 3.47 -13.39
C ALA A 272 -4.22 3.88 -13.46
N ARG A 273 -3.41 3.44 -12.48
CA ARG A 273 -1.96 3.65 -12.43
C ARG A 273 -1.15 2.36 -12.54
N VAL A 274 -1.82 1.23 -12.78
CA VAL A 274 -1.15 -0.07 -12.93
C VAL A 274 -0.44 -0.10 -14.28
N GLU A 275 0.83 -0.49 -14.24
CA GLU A 275 1.60 -0.70 -15.46
C GLU A 275 0.99 -1.81 -16.32
N HIS A 276 1.03 -1.63 -17.64
CA HIS A 276 0.41 -2.57 -18.60
C HIS A 276 0.84 -4.03 -18.37
N ALA A 277 2.10 -4.28 -18.02
CA ALA A 277 2.61 -5.63 -17.75
C ALA A 277 1.93 -6.31 -16.54
N LEU A 278 1.41 -5.53 -15.59
CA LEU A 278 0.73 -6.00 -14.38
C LEU A 278 -0.80 -5.89 -14.47
N ALA A 279 -1.35 -5.42 -15.60
CA ALA A 279 -2.79 -5.30 -15.79
C ALA A 279 -3.56 -6.65 -15.66
N PRO A 280 -3.05 -7.80 -16.16
CA PRO A 280 -3.72 -9.09 -15.97
C PRO A 280 -3.82 -9.49 -14.48
N LEU A 281 -2.77 -9.18 -13.71
CA LEU A 281 -2.74 -9.44 -12.28
C LEU A 281 -3.78 -8.58 -11.54
N TRP A 282 -3.88 -7.29 -11.89
CA TRP A 282 -4.94 -6.41 -11.36
C TRP A 282 -6.34 -6.95 -11.68
N ALA A 283 -6.58 -7.34 -12.93
CA ALA A 283 -7.86 -7.90 -13.36
C ALA A 283 -8.22 -9.17 -12.57
N GLY A 284 -7.24 -10.04 -12.27
CA GLY A 284 -7.44 -11.21 -11.42
C GLY A 284 -7.89 -10.86 -10.00
N LEU A 285 -7.26 -9.85 -9.38
CA LEU A 285 -7.66 -9.34 -8.06
C LEU A 285 -9.02 -8.64 -8.10
N GLU A 286 -9.33 -7.87 -9.15
CA GLU A 286 -10.69 -7.30 -9.31
C GLU A 286 -11.75 -8.38 -9.50
N ALA A 287 -11.43 -9.51 -10.15
CA ALA A 287 -12.37 -10.62 -10.27
C ALA A 287 -12.63 -11.31 -8.91
N ARG A 288 -11.59 -11.42 -8.06
CA ARG A 288 -11.58 -12.12 -6.77
C ARG A 288 -10.57 -11.41 -5.83
N PRO A 289 -10.92 -10.37 -5.04
CA PRO A 289 -12.08 -10.22 -4.15
C PRO A 289 -13.23 -9.31 -4.62
N GLY A 290 -13.17 -8.65 -5.78
CA GLY A 290 -14.27 -7.82 -6.26
C GLY A 290 -14.29 -6.38 -5.74
N PHE A 291 -13.14 -5.72 -5.62
CA PHE A 291 -13.04 -4.38 -5.03
C PHE A 291 -14.00 -3.36 -5.63
N THR A 292 -14.04 -3.24 -6.97
CA THR A 292 -14.95 -2.31 -7.65
C THR A 292 -16.42 -2.64 -7.39
N ARG A 293 -16.77 -3.93 -7.28
CA ARG A 293 -18.14 -4.36 -6.94
C ARG A 293 -18.50 -3.98 -5.52
N GLN A 294 -17.61 -4.22 -4.56
CA GLN A 294 -17.81 -3.86 -3.16
C GLN A 294 -17.96 -2.34 -2.98
N TRP A 295 -17.09 -1.56 -3.63
CA TRP A 295 -17.17 -0.11 -3.62
C TRP A 295 -18.49 0.40 -4.19
N SER A 296 -18.88 -0.10 -5.37
CA SER A 296 -20.12 0.30 -6.03
C SER A 296 -21.35 -0.02 -5.18
N ALA A 297 -21.38 -1.20 -4.55
CA ALA A 297 -22.45 -1.57 -3.63
C ALA A 297 -22.52 -0.65 -2.40
N ALA A 298 -21.37 -0.29 -1.82
CA ALA A 298 -21.29 0.63 -0.69
C ALA A 298 -21.79 2.04 -1.07
N VAL A 299 -21.34 2.57 -2.20
CA VAL A 299 -21.77 3.88 -2.72
C VAL A 299 -23.27 3.87 -3.03
N GLN A 300 -23.77 2.81 -3.67
CA GLN A 300 -25.20 2.68 -3.99
C GLN A 300 -26.04 2.67 -2.72
N ARG A 301 -25.63 1.91 -1.68
CA ARG A 301 -26.32 1.89 -0.39
C ARG A 301 -26.41 3.28 0.25
N ILE A 302 -25.35 4.09 0.16
CA ILE A 302 -25.35 5.48 0.64
C ILE A 302 -26.35 6.33 -0.16
N ARG A 303 -26.31 6.25 -1.49
CA ARG A 303 -27.21 6.99 -2.38
C ARG A 303 -28.68 6.64 -2.16
N ASP A 304 -29.00 5.36 -2.03
CA ASP A 304 -30.37 4.89 -1.80
C ASP A 304 -30.93 5.45 -0.49
N HIS A 305 -30.13 5.47 0.58
CA HIS A 305 -30.55 6.05 1.86
C HIS A 305 -30.74 7.57 1.79
N LEU A 306 -29.88 8.29 1.05
CA LEU A 306 -30.05 9.72 0.80
C LEU A 306 -31.37 10.02 0.07
N ALA A 307 -31.68 9.23 -0.96
CA ALA A 307 -32.92 9.36 -1.73
C ALA A 307 -34.16 9.09 -0.86
N LEU A 308 -34.14 8.04 -0.03
CA LEU A 308 -35.23 7.73 0.89
C LEU A 308 -35.49 8.85 1.92
N GLN A 309 -34.43 9.48 2.44
CA GLN A 309 -34.58 10.63 3.34
C GLN A 309 -35.14 11.87 2.62
N ALA A 310 -34.69 12.14 1.38
CA ALA A 310 -35.23 13.25 0.59
C ALA A 310 -36.73 13.09 0.29
N VAL A 311 -37.20 11.86 0.05
CA VAL A 311 -38.63 11.56 -0.12
C VAL A 311 -39.40 11.66 1.20
N GLY A 312 -38.83 11.20 2.31
CA GLY A 312 -39.43 11.29 3.64
C GLY A 312 -39.55 12.72 4.20
N LEU A 313 -38.68 13.63 3.76
CA LEU A 313 -38.74 15.06 4.07
C LEU A 313 -39.80 15.82 3.26
N ASN A 314 -40.60 15.13 2.44
CA ASN A 314 -41.72 15.71 1.70
C ASN A 314 -43.10 15.26 2.26
N PRO A 315 -43.44 15.49 3.55
CA PRO A 315 -44.80 15.28 4.02
C PRO A 315 -45.66 16.46 3.52
N ARG A 316 -46.48 16.19 2.52
CA ARG A 316 -47.72 16.91 2.15
C ARG A 316 -47.83 18.35 2.69
N ARG A 317 -47.33 19.32 1.93
CA ARG A 317 -47.99 20.63 1.87
C ARG A 317 -49.16 20.53 0.90
N HIS A 318 -50.24 19.88 1.34
CA HIS A 318 -51.57 20.17 0.78
C HIS A 318 -52.42 20.79 1.89
N HIS A 319 -52.64 22.09 1.74
CA HIS A 319 -53.79 22.81 2.28
C HIS A 319 -55.08 22.06 1.95
N GLY A 320 -55.97 22.03 2.93
CA GLY A 320 -57.40 21.86 2.76
C GLY A 320 -58.06 22.49 3.97
N ASP A 321 -58.66 23.65 3.75
CA ASP A 321 -59.46 24.44 4.69
C ASP A 321 -60.59 23.64 5.37
#